data_AF-A0A8H3S4F4-F1
#
_entry.id   AF-A0A8H3S4F4-F1
#
_cell.length_a   1.000
_cell.length_b   1.000
_cell.length_c   1.000
_cell.angle_alpha   90.00
_cell.angle_beta   90.00
_cell.angle_gamma   90.00
#
_symmetry.space_group_name_H-M   'P 1'
#
loop_
_entity.id
_entity.type
_entity.pdbx_description
1 polymer ?
#
loop_
_entity_poly.entity_id
_entity_poly.type
_entity_poly.pdbx_seq_one_letter_code
_entity_poly.pdbx_strand_id
1 'polypeptide(L)'
;MFLWLKLDHHKHPQYPGQPVDKIQGEVFNQATRKGVLCAQWSWFRGEPDTPASGMIFRVTFASASEGTISIAIERPGETLRESFQAE
;
A
#
# COMPACT_ATOMS: atom_id res chain seq x y z
N MET A 1 -1.71 -2.85 -17.18
CA MET A 1 -0.57 -2.06 -16.68
C MET A 1 -0.59 -1.87 -15.15
N PHE A 2 -1.06 -2.86 -14.38
CA PHE A 2 -1.18 -2.74 -12.93
C PHE A 2 -0.60 -3.98 -12.25
N LEU A 3 0.03 -3.77 -11.11
CA LEU A 3 0.40 -4.81 -10.17
C LEU A 3 -0.39 -4.59 -8.88
N TRP A 4 -1.04 -5.66 -8.42
CA TRP A 4 -1.78 -5.68 -7.17
C TRP A 4 -0.94 -6.38 -6.11
N LEU A 5 -0.51 -5.62 -5.11
CA LEU A 5 0.29 -6.09 -4.00
C LEU A 5 -0.64 -6.42 -2.83
N LYS A 6 -0.89 -7.71 -2.61
CA LYS A 6 -1.63 -8.19 -1.44
C LYS A 6 -0.67 -8.38 -0.28
N LEU A 7 -0.98 -7.77 0.85
CA LEU A 7 -0.20 -7.86 2.09
C LEU A 7 -0.97 -8.64 3.14
N ASP A 8 -0.24 -9.41 3.92
CA ASP A 8 -0.78 -10.11 5.09
C ASP A 8 -0.89 -9.14 6.27
N HIS A 9 -2.06 -8.51 6.38
CA HIS A 9 -2.35 -7.52 7.42
C HIS A 9 -2.29 -8.08 8.85
N HIS A 10 -2.37 -9.41 9.03
CA HIS A 10 -2.22 -10.04 10.34
C HIS A 10 -0.81 -9.90 10.92
N LYS A 11 0.18 -9.59 10.08
CA LYS A 11 1.56 -9.35 10.49
C LYS A 11 1.83 -7.90 10.89
N HIS A 12 0.86 -7.00 10.73
CA HIS A 12 1.05 -5.59 11.04
C HIS A 12 0.92 -5.36 12.57
N PRO A 13 1.85 -4.65 13.23
CA PRO A 13 1.85 -4.49 14.69
C PRO A 13 0.61 -3.77 15.26
N GLN A 14 -0.04 -2.94 14.45
CA GLN A 14 -1.30 -2.27 14.84
C GLN A 14 -2.55 -3.14 14.68
N TYR A 15 -2.47 -4.29 13.99
CA TYR A 15 -3.59 -5.22 13.87
C TYR A 15 -3.55 -6.24 15.02
N PRO A 16 -4.70 -6.59 15.66
CA PRO A 16 -6.08 -6.20 15.35
C PRO A 16 -6.57 -4.92 16.07
N GLY A 17 -5.69 -4.19 16.76
CA GLY A 17 -6.06 -3.00 17.54
C GLY A 17 -6.62 -1.83 16.71
N GLN A 18 -6.35 -1.81 15.41
CA GLN A 18 -6.81 -0.78 14.47
C GLN A 18 -7.42 -1.41 13.20
N PRO A 19 -8.48 -0.82 12.63
CA PRO A 19 -9.07 -1.31 11.38
C PRO A 19 -8.07 -1.30 10.23
N VAL A 20 -8.12 -2.31 9.36
CA VAL A 20 -7.22 -2.47 8.21
C VAL A 20 -7.24 -1.23 7.29
N ASP A 21 -8.41 -0.63 7.07
CA ASP A 21 -8.56 0.59 6.26
C ASP A 21 -7.77 1.78 6.83
N LYS A 22 -7.69 1.89 8.15
CA LYS A 22 -6.94 2.96 8.82
C LYS A 22 -5.44 2.72 8.70
N ILE A 23 -4.98 1.50 8.97
CA ILE A 23 -3.58 1.10 8.80
C ILE A 23 -3.14 1.34 7.34
N GLN A 24 -3.97 0.93 6.38
CA GLN A 24 -3.72 1.15 4.95
C GLN A 24 -3.60 2.64 4.60
N GLY A 25 -4.44 3.50 5.17
CA GLY A 25 -4.36 4.95 5.01
C GLY A 25 -3.06 5.56 5.57
N GLU A 26 -2.56 5.04 6.69
CA GLU A 26 -1.29 5.47 7.29
C GLU A 26 -0.09 5.10 6.40
N VAL A 27 -0.05 3.85 5.92
CA VAL A 27 0.95 3.38 4.94
C VAL A 27 0.93 4.25 3.68
N PHE A 28 -0.26 4.55 3.15
CA PHE A 28 -0.41 5.43 1.98
C PHE A 28 0.18 6.83 2.23
N ASN A 29 -0.10 7.42 3.39
CA ASN A 29 0.44 8.73 3.74
C ASN A 29 1.97 8.71 3.92
N GLN A 30 2.53 7.63 4.47
CA GLN A 30 3.98 7.44 4.58
C GLN A 30 4.64 7.30 3.20
N ALA A 31 4.06 6.48 2.31
CA ALA A 31 4.53 6.32 0.93
C ALA A 31 4.53 7.67 0.19
N THR A 32 3.46 8.44 0.34
CA THR A 32 3.33 9.78 -0.28
C THR A 32 4.42 10.73 0.22
N ARG A 33 4.70 10.73 1.53
CA ARG A 33 5.80 11.53 2.12
C ARG A 33 7.19 11.14 1.60
N LYS A 34 7.38 9.87 1.23
CA LYS A 34 8.60 9.35 0.59
C LYS A 34 8.66 9.60 -0.93
N GLY A 35 7.68 10.31 -1.48
CA GLY A 35 7.66 10.69 -2.90
C GLY A 35 7.31 9.52 -3.82
N VAL A 36 6.47 8.60 -3.37
CA VAL A 36 5.87 7.56 -4.23
C VAL A 36 4.36 7.49 -4.03
N LEU A 37 3.64 7.27 -5.13
CA LEU A 37 2.19 7.16 -5.13
C LEU A 37 1.74 5.75 -5.49
N CYS A 38 0.97 5.14 -4.59
CA CYS A 38 0.26 3.88 -4.82
C CYS A 38 -1.23 4.08 -4.52
N ALA A 39 -2.11 3.35 -5.20
CA ALA A 39 -3.55 3.46 -4.92
C ALA A 39 -3.97 2.45 -3.85
N GLN A 40 -4.73 2.92 -2.86
CA GLN A 40 -5.29 2.10 -1.79
C GLN A 40 -6.51 1.29 -2.24
N TRP A 41 -6.71 0.11 -1.66
CA TRP A 41 -7.80 -0.81 -2.03
C TRP A 41 -9.19 -0.21 -1.82
N SER A 42 -9.36 0.55 -0.74
CA SER A 42 -10.63 1.16 -0.34
C SER A 42 -11.30 1.99 -1.46
N TRP A 43 -10.51 2.56 -2.39
CA TRP A 43 -10.97 3.34 -3.53
C TRP A 43 -11.55 2.51 -4.68
N PHE A 44 -11.33 1.19 -4.68
CA PHE A 44 -11.77 0.28 -5.74
C PHE A 44 -12.94 -0.62 -5.30
N ARG A 45 -13.52 -0.37 -4.12
CA ARG A 45 -14.69 -1.11 -3.65
C ARG A 45 -15.91 -0.73 -4.50
N GLY A 46 -16.65 -1.73 -4.97
CA GLY A 46 -17.94 -1.51 -5.64
C GLY A 46 -19.02 -1.01 -4.68
N GLU A 47 -18.96 -1.44 -3.42
CA GLU A 47 -19.89 -1.07 -2.36
C GLU A 47 -19.15 -0.32 -1.23
N PRO A 48 -19.54 0.93 -0.90
CA PRO A 48 -18.81 1.77 0.07
C PRO A 48 -18.65 1.16 1.46
N ASP A 49 -19.67 0.44 1.93
CA ASP A 49 -19.77 -0.07 3.30
C ASP A 49 -19.25 -1.50 3.47
N THR A 50 -18.71 -2.11 2.41
CA THR A 50 -18.12 -3.46 2.52
C THR A 50 -16.76 -3.37 3.21
N PRO A 51 -16.54 -4.07 4.34
CA PRO A 51 -15.24 -4.12 5.00
C PRO A 51 -14.15 -4.57 4.05
N ALA A 52 -12.94 -3.99 4.15
CA ALA A 52 -11.84 -4.44 3.33
C ALA A 52 -11.51 -5.91 3.62
N SER A 53 -11.50 -6.73 2.58
CA SER A 53 -11.14 -8.17 2.62
C SER A 53 -9.64 -8.42 2.77
N GLY A 54 -8.85 -7.35 3.00
CA GLY A 54 -7.42 -7.39 3.21
C GLY A 54 -6.75 -6.07 2.89
N MET A 55 -5.42 -6.04 3.03
CA MET A 55 -4.60 -4.88 2.67
C MET A 55 -4.02 -5.08 1.27
N ILE A 56 -4.49 -4.30 0.30
CA ILE A 56 -4.06 -4.40 -1.10
C ILE A 56 -3.66 -3.04 -1.65
N PHE A 57 -2.50 -2.93 -2.27
CA PHE A 57 -2.08 -1.72 -3.00
C PHE A 57 -2.02 -1.97 -4.50
N ARG A 58 -2.50 -1.01 -5.28
CA ARG A 58 -2.31 -1.01 -6.74
C ARG A 58 -1.15 -0.09 -7.09
N VAL A 59 -0.17 -0.63 -7.80
CA VAL A 59 0.90 0.14 -8.44
C VAL A 59 0.79 -0.01 -9.95
N THR A 60 1.26 0.99 -10.70
CA THR A 60 1.30 0.98 -12.17
C THR A 60 2.72 1.16 -12.64
N PHE A 61 3.08 0.43 -13.70
CA PHE A 61 4.37 0.55 -14.37
C PHE A 61 4.29 1.35 -15.67
N ALA A 62 3.11 1.90 -16.00
CA ALA A 62 2.93 2.71 -17.20
C ALA A 62 3.16 4.21 -16.99
N SER A 63 3.15 4.70 -15.73
CA SER A 63 3.23 6.14 -15.43
C SER A 63 4.65 6.66 -15.24
N ALA A 64 5.64 5.78 -15.07
CA ALA A 64 7.04 6.14 -14.87
C ALA A 64 7.86 5.75 -16.11
N SER A 65 8.95 6.47 -16.38
CA SER A 65 9.91 6.04 -17.40
C SER A 65 10.71 4.84 -16.89
N GLU A 66 11.30 4.07 -17.80
CA GLU A 66 12.10 2.88 -17.48
C GLU A 66 13.19 3.18 -16.43
N GLY A 67 13.86 4.34 -16.53
CA GLY A 67 14.89 4.75 -15.57
C GLY A 67 14.37 5.09 -14.17
N THR A 68 13.07 5.43 -14.02
CA THR A 68 12.47 5.78 -12.71
C THR A 68 11.69 4.63 -12.08
N ILE A 69 11.40 3.56 -12.84
CA ILE A 69 10.50 2.51 -12.36
C ILE A 69 11.09 1.69 -11.20
N SER A 70 12.41 1.44 -11.22
CA SER A 70 13.10 0.74 -10.14
C SER A 70 12.98 1.50 -8.82
N ILE A 71 13.23 2.81 -8.86
CA ILE A 71 13.10 3.70 -7.70
C ILE A 71 11.63 3.78 -7.23
N ALA A 72 10.69 3.80 -8.17
CA ALA A 72 9.26 3.84 -7.88
C ALA A 72 8.73 2.54 -7.24
N ILE A 73 9.44 1.40 -7.39
CA ILE A 73 9.11 0.13 -6.72
C ILE A 73 9.89 -0.04 -5.41
N GLU A 74 11.10 0.51 -5.31
CA GLU A 74 11.92 0.47 -4.09
C GLU A 74 11.30 1.24 -2.93
N ARG A 75 10.86 2.50 -3.17
CA ARG A 75 10.28 3.37 -2.13
C ARG A 75 9.02 2.79 -1.45
N PRO A 76 8.05 2.19 -2.18
CA PRO A 76 6.96 1.46 -1.55
C PRO A 76 7.47 0.30 -0.70
N GLY A 77 8.46 -0.45 -1.17
CA GLY A 77 9.07 -1.56 -0.41
C GLY A 77 9.65 -1.10 0.93
N GLU A 78 10.41 0.00 0.94
CA GLU A 78 10.92 0.60 2.18
C GLU A 78 9.81 1.06 3.12
N THR A 79 8.78 1.72 2.57
CA THR A 79 7.61 2.15 3.35
C THR A 79 6.93 0.96 4.02
N LEU A 80 6.77 -0.14 3.29
CA LEU A 80 6.14 -1.35 3.80
C LEU A 80 7.00 -2.02 4.87
N ARG A 81 8.32 -2.12 4.68
CA ARG A 81 9.22 -2.66 5.72
C ARG A 81 9.15 -1.86 7.01
N GLU A 82 9.21 -0.53 6.91
CA GLU A 82 9.10 0.35 8.09
C GLU A 82 7.75 0.22 8.79
N SER A 83 6.63 0.21 8.03
CA SER A 83 5.30 0.10 8.62
C SER A 83 5.06 -1.25 9.28
N PHE A 84 5.52 -2.35 8.65
CA PHE A 84 5.40 -3.70 9.18
C PHE A 84 6.49 -4.05 10.20
N GLN A 85 7.46 -3.16 10.44
CA GLN A 85 8.63 -3.43 11.28
C GLN A 85 9.38 -4.70 10.83
N ALA A 86 9.46 -4.91 9.51
CA ALA A 86 10.15 -6.04 8.90
C ALA A 86 11.60 -5.66 8.56
N GLU A 87 12.54 -6.53 8.90
CA GLU A 87 13.97 -6.41 8.53
C GLU A 87 14.20 -6.56 7.01
#